data_AF-A0A383BSG7-F1
#
_entry.id   AF-A0A383BSG7-F1
#
_cell.length_a   1.000
_cell.length_b   1.000
_cell.length_c   1.000
_cell.angle_alpha   90.00
_cell.angle_beta   90.00
_cell.angle_gamma   90.00
#
_symmetry.space_group_name_H-M   'P 1'
#
loop_
_entity.id
_entity.type
_entity.pdbx_description
1 polymer ?
#
loop_
_entity_poly.entity_id
_entity_poly.type
_entity_poly.pdbx_seq_one_letter_code
_entity_poly.pdbx_strand_id
1 'polypeptide(L)'
;MEDLLYRWVALGGFFVISFIAWVTGSNDPINKKTIGGSILIAWTIGGLTFWFPWTRNTLDWINDALIAILHASQKGSIFLFGPLAVGPGQTLTDGTPSVGFVL
;
A
#
# COMPACT_ATOMS: atom_id res chain seq x y z
N MET A 1 -9.24 19.52 -19.84
CA MET A 1 -9.89 18.57 -20.78
C MET A 1 -9.33 17.15 -20.62
N GLU A 2 -8.06 17.01 -20.24
CA GLU A 2 -7.39 15.70 -20.07
C GLU A 2 -7.90 14.90 -18.85
N ASP A 3 -8.22 15.55 -17.72
CA ASP A 3 -8.71 14.87 -16.52
C ASP A 3 -10.00 14.06 -16.74
N LEU A 4 -10.88 14.56 -17.60
CA LEU A 4 -12.14 13.88 -17.91
C LEU A 4 -11.85 12.60 -18.71
N LEU A 5 -10.93 12.68 -19.67
CA LEU A 5 -10.49 11.54 -20.47
C LEU A 5 -9.86 10.47 -19.57
N TYR A 6 -8.97 10.85 -18.64
CA TYR A 6 -8.39 9.93 -17.66
C TYR A 6 -9.45 9.23 -16.79
N ARG A 7 -10.47 9.96 -16.33
CA ARG A 7 -11.57 9.38 -15.54
C ARG A 7 -12.36 8.35 -16.35
N TRP A 8 -12.63 8.63 -17.62
CA TRP A 8 -13.30 7.70 -18.52
C TRP A 8 -12.45 6.46 -18.82
N VAL A 9 -11.14 6.63 -19.01
CA VAL A 9 -10.20 5.51 -19.21
C VAL A 9 -10.13 4.63 -17.95
N ALA A 10 -10.05 5.24 -16.77
CA ALA A 10 -10.06 4.49 -15.50
C ALA A 10 -11.37 3.72 -15.30
N LEU A 11 -12.51 4.35 -15.61
CA LEU A 11 -13.82 3.70 -15.57
C LEU A 11 -13.90 2.55 -16.57
N GLY A 12 -13.40 2.73 -17.80
CA GLY A 12 -13.28 1.66 -18.79
C GLY A 12 -12.41 0.49 -18.31
N GLY A 13 -11.26 0.78 -17.68
CA GLY A 13 -10.37 -0.22 -17.11
C GLY A 13 -11.05 -1.12 -16.08
N PHE A 14 -11.91 -0.56 -15.23
CA PHE A 14 -12.69 -1.33 -14.25
C PHE A 14 -13.62 -2.36 -14.93
N PHE A 15 -14.30 -1.97 -16.00
CA PHE A 15 -15.16 -2.88 -16.76
C PHE A 15 -14.36 -3.95 -17.51
N VAL A 16 -13.20 -3.58 -18.08
CA VAL A 16 -12.30 -4.53 -18.76
C VAL A 16 -11.82 -5.61 -17.80
N ILE A 17 -11.36 -5.23 -16.59
CA ILE A 17 -10.93 -6.19 -15.57
C ILE A 17 -12.10 -7.08 -15.13
N SER A 18 -13.29 -6.50 -14.93
CA SER A 18 -14.50 -7.25 -14.58
C SER A 18 -14.89 -8.25 -15.67
N PHE A 19 -14.75 -7.88 -16.93
CA PHE A 19 -15.01 -8.75 -18.08
C PHE A 19 -14.00 -9.89 -18.17
N ILE A 20 -12.71 -9.61 -17.98
CA ILE A 20 -11.67 -10.65 -17.94
C ILE A 20 -11.94 -11.64 -16.80
N ALA A 21 -12.30 -11.14 -15.61
CA ALA A 21 -12.65 -11.97 -14.47
C ALA A 21 -13.89 -12.85 -14.76
N TRP A 22 -14.87 -12.32 -15.49
CA TRP A 22 -16.04 -13.09 -15.91
C TRP A 22 -15.69 -14.18 -16.94
N VAL A 23 -14.92 -13.85 -17.99
CA VAL A 23 -14.50 -14.82 -19.02
C VAL A 23 -13.63 -15.94 -18.44
N THR A 24 -12.81 -15.62 -17.44
CA THR A 24 -11.90 -16.59 -16.80
C THR A 24 -12.56 -17.36 -15.65
N GLY A 25 -13.72 -16.90 -15.17
CA GLY A 25 -14.44 -17.50 -14.05
C GLY A 25 -15.20 -18.77 -14.43
N SER A 26 -15.71 -19.49 -13.43
CA SER A 26 -16.64 -20.59 -13.68
C SER A 26 -18.01 -20.05 -14.13
N ASN A 27 -18.68 -20.76 -15.05
CA ASN A 27 -20.00 -20.42 -15.56
C ASN A 27 -21.14 -20.74 -14.58
N ASP A 28 -20.83 -20.87 -13.29
CA ASP A 28 -21.80 -21.14 -12.24
C ASP A 28 -22.67 -19.91 -11.98
N PRO A 29 -23.88 -20.09 -11.42
CA PRO A 29 -24.74 -18.96 -11.08
C PRO A 29 -24.04 -18.03 -10.08
N ILE A 30 -23.64 -16.88 -10.58
CA ILE A 30 -22.93 -15.86 -9.81
C ILE A 30 -23.84 -15.26 -8.75
N ASN A 31 -23.39 -15.22 -7.50
CA ASN A 31 -24.08 -14.52 -6.43
C ASN A 31 -23.94 -12.99 -6.60
N LYS A 32 -24.97 -12.39 -7.22
CA LYS A 32 -25.04 -10.94 -7.49
C LYS A 32 -24.92 -10.08 -6.23
N LYS A 33 -25.34 -10.58 -5.06
CA LYS A 33 -25.20 -9.85 -3.78
C LYS A 33 -23.74 -9.73 -3.37
N THR A 34 -22.96 -10.80 -3.55
CA THR A 34 -21.52 -10.81 -3.20
C THR A 34 -20.73 -9.89 -4.13
N ILE A 35 -20.97 -9.96 -5.45
CA ILE A 35 -20.28 -9.07 -6.39
C ILE A 35 -20.68 -7.62 -6.17
N GLY A 36 -21.98 -7.33 -6.03
CA GLY A 36 -22.43 -5.97 -5.75
C GLY A 36 -21.84 -5.44 -4.44
N GLY A 37 -21.79 -6.28 -3.40
CA GLY A 37 -21.19 -5.96 -2.11
C GLY A 37 -19.69 -5.69 -2.19
N SER A 38 -18.93 -6.52 -2.90
CA SER A 38 -17.48 -6.34 -3.03
C SER A 38 -17.13 -5.09 -3.83
N ILE A 39 -17.85 -4.82 -4.93
CA ILE A 39 -17.70 -3.59 -5.72
C ILE A 39 -18.02 -2.37 -4.86
N LEU A 40 -19.13 -2.40 -4.11
CA LEU A 40 -19.52 -1.30 -3.23
C LEU A 40 -18.44 -1.04 -2.17
N ILE A 41 -17.96 -2.07 -1.49
CA ILE A 41 -16.91 -1.92 -0.46
C ILE A 41 -15.63 -1.34 -1.06
N ALA A 42 -15.18 -1.84 -2.21
CA ALA A 42 -13.98 -1.33 -2.86
C ALA A 42 -14.11 0.16 -3.25
N TRP A 43 -15.25 0.54 -3.82
CA TRP A 43 -15.55 1.94 -4.17
C TRP A 43 -15.68 2.83 -2.94
N THR A 44 -16.31 2.34 -1.86
CA THR A 44 -16.39 3.06 -0.59
C THR A 44 -15.00 3.29 0.00
N ILE A 45 -14.13 2.27 0.04
CA ILE A 45 -12.76 2.42 0.54
C ILE A 45 -11.97 3.41 -0.31
N GLY A 46 -12.01 3.28 -1.64
CA GLY A 46 -11.33 4.21 -2.56
C GLY A 46 -11.83 5.64 -2.40
N GLY A 47 -13.15 5.84 -2.35
CA GLY A 47 -13.76 7.14 -2.13
C GLY A 47 -13.38 7.74 -0.76
N LEU A 48 -13.48 6.96 0.31
CA LEU A 48 -13.08 7.39 1.66
C LEU A 48 -11.61 7.79 1.71
N THR A 49 -10.72 6.99 1.12
CA THR A 49 -9.27 7.20 1.12
C THR A 49 -8.86 8.46 0.37
N PHE A 50 -9.39 8.66 -0.84
CA PHE A 50 -8.88 9.69 -1.75
C PHE A 50 -9.70 10.98 -1.78
N TRP A 51 -11.00 10.92 -1.48
CA TRP A 51 -11.91 12.06 -1.62
C TRP A 51 -12.03 12.88 -0.33
N PHE A 52 -12.04 12.25 0.84
CA PHE A 52 -12.26 12.96 2.10
C PHE A 52 -10.93 13.48 2.68
N PRO A 53 -10.83 14.78 3.03
CA PRO A 53 -9.60 15.37 3.55
C PRO A 53 -9.22 14.82 4.93
N TRP A 54 -10.20 14.46 5.77
CA TRP A 54 -9.94 13.90 7.10
C TRP A 54 -9.27 12.52 7.04
N THR A 55 -9.63 11.68 6.06
CA THR A 55 -9.02 10.36 5.89
C THR A 55 -7.52 10.44 5.63
N ARG A 56 -7.06 11.48 4.91
CA ARG A 56 -5.63 11.69 4.67
C ARG A 56 -4.87 11.93 5.98
N ASN A 57 -5.43 12.74 6.87
CA ASN A 57 -4.85 12.98 8.19
C ASN A 57 -4.83 11.70 9.04
N THR A 58 -5.89 10.90 8.99
CA THR A 58 -5.93 9.61 9.69
C THR A 58 -4.87 8.64 9.15
N LEU A 59 -4.72 8.55 7.82
CA LEU A 59 -3.72 7.70 7.18
C LEU A 59 -2.30 8.16 7.49
N ASP A 60 -2.06 9.46 7.53
CA ASP A 60 -0.78 10.04 7.91
C ASP A 60 -0.43 9.70 9.36
N TRP A 61 -1.38 9.85 10.28
CA TRP A 61 -1.21 9.45 11.68
C TRP A 61 -0.90 7.95 11.84
N ILE A 62 -1.59 7.09 11.08
CA ILE A 62 -1.30 5.64 11.06
C ILE A 62 0.12 5.38 10.53
N ASN A 63 0.51 6.07 9.46
CA ASN A 63 1.83 5.96 8.87
C ASN A 63 2.93 6.36 9.86
N ASP A 64 2.76 7.47 10.58
CA ASP A 64 3.68 7.91 11.62
C ASP A 64 3.82 6.88 12.75
N ALA A 65 2.71 6.27 13.18
CA ALA A 65 2.72 5.21 14.17
C ALA A 65 3.50 3.98 13.69
N LEU A 66 3.31 3.56 12.43
CA LEU A 66 4.04 2.45 11.82
C LEU A 66 5.55 2.76 11.71
N ILE A 67 5.90 3.98 11.31
CA ILE A 67 7.28 4.45 11.21
C ILE A 67 7.95 4.46 12.60
N ALA A 68 7.23 4.91 13.64
CA ALA A 68 7.74 4.90 15.01
C ALA A 68 8.06 3.47 15.49
N ILE A 69 7.18 2.52 15.20
CA ILE A 69 7.41 1.09 15.52
C ILE A 69 8.61 0.56 14.73
N LEU A 70 8.71 0.88 13.44
CA LEU A 70 9.83 0.47 12.59
C LEU A 70 11.16 1.00 13.13
N HIS A 71 11.22 2.27 13.53
CA HIS A 71 12.41 2.86 14.14
C HIS A 71 12.77 2.22 15.49
N ALA A 72 11.77 1.90 16.31
CA ALA A 72 12.00 1.18 17.56
C ALA A 72 12.60 -0.21 17.30
N SER A 73 12.07 -0.94 16.31
CA SER A 73 12.61 -2.24 15.88
C SER A 73 14.04 -2.11 15.33
N GLN A 74 14.30 -1.12 14.49
CA GLN A 74 15.61 -0.86 13.92
C GLN A 74 16.67 -0.60 14.99
N LYS A 75 16.34 0.14 16.06
CA LYS A 75 17.25 0.34 17.21
C LYS A 75 17.59 -0.99 17.90
N GLY A 76 16.65 -1.91 18.00
CA GLY A 76 16.90 -3.27 18.50
C GLY A 76 17.84 -4.07 17.60
N SER A 77 17.65 -4.01 16.28
CA SER A 77 18.54 -4.64 15.31
C SER A 77 19.96 -4.07 15.36
N ILE A 78 20.09 -2.75 15.48
CA ILE A 78 21.38 -2.07 15.66
C ILE A 78 22.04 -2.48 16.98
N PHE A 79 21.28 -2.62 18.08
CA PHE A 79 21.82 -3.09 19.35
C PHE A 79 22.40 -4.51 19.24
N LEU A 80 21.71 -5.41 18.53
CA LEU A 80 22.12 -6.82 18.41
C LEU A 80 23.27 -7.03 17.41
N PHE A 81 23.24 -6.36 16.27
CA PHE A 81 24.15 -6.60 15.15
C PHE A 81 25.15 -5.46 14.89
N GLY A 82 25.01 -4.33 15.60
CA GLY A 82 25.90 -3.18 15.47
C GLY A 82 26.02 -2.70 14.01
N PRO A 83 27.25 -2.53 13.49
CA PRO A 83 27.51 -2.09 12.12
C PRO A 83 26.95 -2.99 11.01
N LEU A 84 26.58 -4.25 11.30
CA LEU A 84 26.00 -5.18 10.33
C LEU A 84 24.51 -4.91 10.06
N ALA A 85 23.80 -4.25 10.98
CA ALA A 85 22.40 -3.85 10.79
C ALA A 85 22.25 -2.51 10.07
N VAL A 86 23.36 -1.87 9.70
CA VAL A 86 23.38 -0.56 9.05
C VAL A 86 23.48 -0.75 7.53
N GLY A 87 22.57 -0.14 6.78
CA GLY A 87 22.54 -0.27 5.31
C GLY A 87 23.81 0.30 4.65
N PRO A 88 24.15 -0.14 3.43
CA PRO A 88 25.32 0.38 2.71
C PRO A 88 25.29 1.90 2.57
N GLY A 89 26.38 2.57 2.96
CA GLY A 89 26.48 4.04 2.92
C GLY A 89 25.90 4.77 4.13
N GLN A 90 25.31 4.07 5.10
CA GLN A 90 24.93 4.64 6.40
C GLN A 90 26.04 4.41 7.43
N THR A 91 26.17 5.34 8.36
CA THR A 91 27.14 5.27 9.47
C THR A 91 26.40 5.14 10.79
N LEU A 92 26.98 4.40 11.72
CA LEU A 92 26.49 4.34 13.10
C LEU A 92 26.76 5.69 13.80
N THR A 93 26.09 5.94 14.94
CA THR A 93 26.24 7.18 15.71
C THR A 93 27.64 7.43 16.26
N ASP A 94 28.50 6.41 16.29
CA ASP A 94 29.91 6.50 16.69
C ASP A 94 30.88 6.75 15.52
N GLY A 95 30.36 6.91 14.30
CA GLY A 95 31.14 7.09 13.08
C GLY A 95 31.64 5.81 12.43
N THR A 96 31.31 4.62 12.95
CA THR A 96 31.64 3.36 12.28
C THR A 96 30.84 3.21 10.98
N PRO A 97 31.52 2.96 9.85
CA PRO A 97 30.84 2.74 8.58
C PRO A 97 30.12 1.40 8.56
N SER A 98 29.03 1.32 7.80
CA SER A 98 28.38 0.05 7.46
C SER A 98 29.41 -0.96 6.94
N VAL A 99 29.30 -2.20 7.41
CA VAL A 99 30.15 -3.32 6.94
C VAL A 99 29.71 -3.83 5.56
N GLY A 100 28.70 -3.20 4.94
CA GLY A 100 28.16 -3.58 3.65
C GLY A 100 27.07 -4.65 3.74
N PHE A 101 26.81 -5.32 2.62
CA PHE A 101 25.77 -6.36 2.52
C PHE A 101 26.37 -7.71 2.92
N VAL A 102 25.94 -8.27 4.05
CA VAL A 102 26.23 -9.67 4.38
C VAL A 102 25.01 -10.50 3.96
N LEU A 103 25.16 -11.22 2.84
CA LEU A 103 24.17 -12.16 2.30
C LEU A 103 23.94 -13.34 3.26
#